data_AF-A0A920HTQ5-F1
#
_entry.id   AF-A0A920HTQ5-F1
#
_cell.length_a   1.000
_cell.length_b   1.000
_cell.length_c   1.000
_cell.angle_alpha   90.00
_cell.angle_beta   90.00
_cell.angle_gamma   90.00
#
_symmetry.space_group_name_H-M   'P 1'
#
loop_
_entity.id
_entity.type
_entity.pdbx_description
1 polymer ?
#
loop_
_entity_poly.entity_id
_entity_poly.type
_entity_poly.pdbx_seq_one_letter_code
_entity_poly.pdbx_strand_id
1 'polypeptide(L)'
;MLDLVNFSSLSYNFLIYTIPFLFVLTAVVFFHELGHFVIARLNRVDVETFSVGFGREIFSTYDKKGTKWKMCWIPLGGYVKFVDDADPTSKADKDKLSENGFHSKSILQRSSIVSAGPIANFILALVIFTFLYTVNGKTTILPVIESIEESSPAMNGGLKVDDVIISIDEVPINKFGDIPRVIQKKKDQ
;
A
#
# COMPACT_ATOMS: atom_id res chain seq x y z
N MET A 1 7.74 22.95 34.13
CA MET A 1 8.07 21.52 34.03
C MET A 1 7.04 20.78 33.16
N LEU A 2 5.73 21.00 33.35
CA LEU A 2 4.66 20.44 32.51
C LEU A 2 4.73 20.87 31.03
N ASP A 3 5.07 22.13 30.72
CA ASP A 3 5.16 22.60 29.32
C ASP A 3 6.32 22.01 28.53
N LEU A 4 7.46 21.77 29.19
CA LEU A 4 8.63 21.13 28.57
C LEU A 4 8.38 19.64 28.30
N VAL A 5 7.68 18.95 29.21
CA VAL A 5 7.29 17.55 29.02
C VAL A 5 6.31 17.43 27.85
N ASN A 6 5.32 18.31 27.74
CA ASN A 6 4.37 18.33 26.63
C ASN A 6 5.02 18.68 25.27
N PHE A 7 6.00 19.58 25.23
CA PHE A 7 6.72 19.88 24.00
C PHE A 7 7.64 18.72 23.57
N SER A 8 8.31 18.09 24.53
CA SER A 8 9.14 16.90 24.26
C SER A 8 8.29 15.71 23.80
N SER A 9 7.10 15.51 24.36
CA SER A 9 6.19 14.44 23.95
C SER A 9 5.56 14.74 22.59
N LEU A 10 5.18 15.99 22.31
CA LEU A 10 4.64 16.38 21.00
C LEU A 10 5.68 16.20 19.88
N SER A 11 6.91 16.67 20.09
CA SER A 11 8.00 16.51 19.12
C SER A 11 8.39 15.03 18.93
N TYR A 12 8.40 14.24 20.00
CA TYR A 12 8.61 12.79 19.93
C TYR A 12 7.52 12.08 19.12
N ASN A 13 6.24 12.37 19.41
CA ASN A 13 5.12 11.83 18.66
C ASN A 13 5.15 12.27 17.19
N PHE A 14 5.54 13.51 16.92
CA PHE A 14 5.68 13.96 15.54
C PHE A 14 6.74 13.12 14.80
N LEU A 15 7.94 12.97 15.37
CA LEU A 15 9.02 12.21 14.74
C LEU A 15 8.67 10.72 14.55
N ILE A 16 8.04 10.07 15.53
CA ILE A 16 7.69 8.64 15.46
C ILE A 16 6.63 8.35 14.39
N TYR A 17 5.79 9.31 14.02
CA TYR A 17 4.83 9.14 12.93
C TYR A 17 5.41 9.61 11.59
N THR A 18 6.08 10.76 11.56
CA THR A 18 6.59 11.35 10.31
C THR A 18 7.70 10.53 9.68
N ILE A 19 8.67 10.03 10.46
CA ILE A 19 9.80 9.29 9.89
C ILE A 19 9.33 7.98 9.23
N PRO A 20 8.56 7.10 9.91
CA PRO A 20 8.03 5.89 9.28
C PRO A 20 7.08 6.20 8.12
N PHE A 21 6.26 7.25 8.23
CA PHE A 21 5.39 7.67 7.13
C PHE A 21 6.20 8.01 5.88
N LEU A 22 7.25 8.84 6.00
CA LEU A 22 8.11 9.20 4.88
C LEU A 22 8.86 7.99 4.32
N PHE A 23 9.32 7.08 5.19
CA PHE A 23 9.97 5.84 4.76
C PHE A 23 9.02 4.96 3.92
N VAL A 24 7.81 4.70 4.43
CA VAL A 24 6.80 3.89 3.73
C VAL A 24 6.38 4.56 2.43
N LEU A 25 6.13 5.87 2.45
CA LEU A 25 5.77 6.64 1.27
C LEU A 25 6.86 6.54 0.19
N THR A 26 8.13 6.71 0.58
CA THR A 26 9.27 6.58 -0.35
C THR A 26 9.29 5.19 -0.99
N ALA A 27 9.10 4.14 -0.20
CA ALA A 27 9.09 2.77 -0.70
C ALA A 27 7.91 2.55 -1.68
N VAL A 28 6.70 2.97 -1.31
CA VAL A 28 5.51 2.83 -2.15
C VAL A 28 5.68 3.57 -3.48
N VAL A 29 6.18 4.80 -3.45
CA VAL A 29 6.42 5.55 -4.68
C VAL A 29 7.54 4.92 -5.50
N PHE A 30 8.63 4.48 -4.88
CA PHE A 30 9.71 3.80 -5.59
C PHE A 30 9.21 2.59 -6.37
N PHE A 31 8.42 1.70 -5.74
CA PHE A 31 7.87 0.53 -6.42
C PHE A 31 6.82 0.89 -7.47
N HIS A 32 6.04 1.96 -7.26
CA HIS A 32 5.13 2.52 -8.26
C HIS A 32 5.88 2.94 -9.53
N GLU A 33 6.89 3.80 -9.39
CA GLU A 33 7.71 4.25 -10.53
C GLU A 33 8.46 3.07 -11.17
N LEU A 34 8.93 2.11 -10.36
CA LEU A 34 9.57 0.90 -10.86
C LEU A 34 8.64 0.08 -11.75
N GLY A 35 7.34 0.00 -11.41
CA GLY A 35 6.33 -0.63 -12.24
C GLY A 35 6.26 -0.01 -13.63
N HIS A 36 6.09 1.32 -13.70
CA HIS A 36 6.11 2.07 -14.96
C HIS A 36 7.39 1.82 -15.75
N PHE A 37 8.54 1.92 -15.09
CA PHE A 37 9.86 1.73 -15.69
C PHE A 37 10.04 0.35 -16.32
N VAL A 38 9.72 -0.71 -15.56
CA VAL A 38 9.90 -2.09 -16.01
C VAL A 38 9.01 -2.37 -17.22
N ILE A 39 7.73 -2.02 -17.16
CA ILE A 39 6.79 -2.27 -18.27
C ILE A 39 7.12 -1.40 -19.49
N ALA A 40 7.62 -0.18 -19.31
CA ALA A 40 8.12 0.64 -20.42
C ALA A 40 9.29 -0.03 -21.14
N ARG A 41 10.29 -0.51 -20.37
CA ARG A 41 11.45 -1.20 -20.95
C ARG A 41 11.07 -2.52 -21.65
N LEU A 42 10.09 -3.26 -21.12
CA LEU A 42 9.56 -4.47 -21.77
C LEU A 42 8.85 -4.15 -23.10
N ASN A 43 8.15 -3.01 -23.17
CA ASN A 43 7.51 -2.52 -24.39
C ASN A 43 8.47 -1.78 -25.34
N ARG A 44 9.78 -1.85 -25.11
CA ARG A 44 10.81 -1.15 -25.91
C ARG A 44 10.57 0.36 -25.97
N VAL A 45 10.17 0.95 -24.85
CA VAL A 45 10.13 2.40 -24.66
C VAL A 45 11.41 2.83 -23.96
N ASP A 46 12.07 3.84 -24.51
CA ASP A 46 13.26 4.41 -23.90
C ASP A 46 12.88 5.37 -22.77
N VAL A 47 13.63 5.27 -21.67
CA VAL A 47 13.41 6.04 -20.44
C VAL A 47 14.58 6.98 -20.26
N GLU A 48 14.30 8.28 -20.21
CA GLU A 48 15.32 9.31 -20.02
C GLU A 48 15.71 9.43 -18.54
N THR A 49 14.72 9.41 -17.64
CA THR A 49 14.95 9.65 -16.22
C THR A 49 14.04 8.80 -15.36
N PHE A 50 14.61 8.17 -14.34
CA PHE A 50 13.93 7.55 -13.22
C PHE A 50 14.22 8.37 -11.96
N SER A 51 13.21 9.01 -11.39
CA SER A 51 13.35 9.89 -10.23
C SER A 51 12.63 9.34 -9.02
N VAL A 52 13.35 9.22 -7.92
CA VAL A 52 12.77 9.00 -6.59
C VAL A 52 12.82 10.32 -5.84
N GLY A 53 11.67 10.86 -5.49
CA GLY A 53 11.52 12.19 -4.91
C GLY A 53 11.50 13.34 -5.92
N PHE A 54 11.39 14.55 -5.38
CA PHE A 54 11.38 15.83 -6.08
C PHE A 54 12.41 16.82 -5.54
N GLY A 55 12.64 17.89 -6.31
CA GLY A 55 13.51 18.99 -5.92
C GLY A 55 14.99 18.72 -6.23
N ARG A 56 15.87 19.22 -5.37
CA ARG A 56 17.33 19.15 -5.58
C ARG A 56 17.78 17.70 -5.61
N GLU A 57 18.50 17.35 -6.67
CA GLU A 57 19.15 16.06 -6.84
C GLU A 57 20.26 15.91 -5.79
N ILE A 58 20.22 14.80 -5.04
CA ILE A 58 21.24 14.45 -4.06
C ILE A 58 22.31 13.60 -4.73
N PHE A 59 21.84 12.63 -5.52
CA PHE A 59 22.66 11.65 -6.19
C PHE A 59 22.01 11.26 -7.51
N SER A 60 22.83 11.04 -8.53
CA SER A 60 22.38 10.39 -9.75
C SER A 60 23.45 9.49 -10.36
N THR A 61 22.99 8.50 -11.11
CA THR A 61 23.80 7.58 -11.88
C THR A 61 23.11 7.25 -13.21
N TYR A 62 23.87 6.81 -14.20
CA TYR A 62 23.31 6.33 -15.46
C TYR A 62 23.36 4.81 -15.51
N ASP A 63 22.31 4.19 -16.07
CA ASP A 63 22.33 2.76 -16.38
C ASP A 63 22.96 2.48 -17.75
N LYS A 64 23.14 1.18 -18.05
CA LYS A 64 23.72 0.72 -19.33
C LYS A 64 22.91 1.14 -20.56
N LYS A 65 21.64 1.50 -20.39
CA LYS A 65 20.71 1.92 -21.45
C LYS A 65 20.50 3.44 -21.44
N GLY A 66 21.35 4.20 -20.76
CA GLY A 66 21.35 5.66 -20.74
C GLY A 66 20.25 6.30 -19.87
N THR A 67 19.50 5.55 -19.07
CA THR A 67 18.52 6.16 -18.13
C THR A 67 19.27 6.82 -16.98
N LYS A 68 18.93 8.07 -16.70
CA LYS A 68 19.37 8.77 -15.50
C LYS A 68 18.54 8.32 -14.30
N TRP A 69 19.13 7.57 -13.38
CA TRP A 69 18.57 7.24 -12.08
C TRP A 69 18.96 8.33 -11.10
N LYS A 70 17.98 9.00 -10.47
CA LYS A 70 18.25 10.08 -9.52
C LYS A 70 17.42 9.94 -8.25
N MET A 71 18.03 10.35 -7.14
CA MET A 71 17.38 10.48 -5.83
C MET A 71 17.38 11.97 -5.45
N CYS A 72 16.22 12.50 -5.11
CA CYS A 72 16.01 13.90 -4.80
C CYS A 72 15.63 14.11 -3.33
N TRP A 73 15.78 15.35 -2.85
CA TRP A 73 15.69 15.67 -1.42
C TRP A 73 14.31 15.51 -0.79
N ILE A 74 13.24 15.65 -1.58
CA ILE A 74 11.87 15.60 -1.09
C ILE A 74 11.26 14.24 -1.46
N PRO A 75 11.05 13.32 -0.50
CA PRO A 75 10.55 11.96 -0.77
C PRO A 75 9.02 11.87 -1.00
N LEU A 76 8.37 12.99 -1.34
CA LEU A 76 6.91 13.08 -1.49
C LEU A 76 6.41 12.69 -2.89
N GLY A 77 7.16 11.85 -3.61
CA GLY A 77 6.76 11.35 -4.91
C GLY A 77 7.96 10.89 -5.75
N GLY A 78 7.79 10.87 -7.05
CA GLY A 78 8.74 10.36 -8.03
C GLY A 78 8.15 10.51 -9.43
N TYR A 79 8.95 10.19 -10.44
CA TYR A 79 8.45 10.13 -11.82
C TYR A 79 9.39 9.32 -12.72
N VAL A 80 8.81 8.70 -13.73
CA VAL A 80 9.53 8.14 -14.89
C VAL A 80 9.28 9.01 -16.12
N LYS A 81 10.34 9.59 -16.67
CA LYS A 81 10.28 10.38 -17.90
C LYS A 81 10.61 9.49 -19.10
N PHE A 82 9.63 9.31 -19.99
CA PHE A 82 9.83 8.57 -21.24
C PHE A 82 10.28 9.49 -22.37
N VAL A 83 10.97 8.92 -23.36
CA VAL A 83 11.31 9.63 -24.60
C VAL A 83 10.02 10.04 -25.32
N ASP A 84 10.00 11.27 -25.82
CA ASP A 84 8.87 11.93 -26.50
C ASP A 84 7.62 12.17 -25.64
N ASP A 85 7.65 11.91 -24.33
CA ASP A 85 6.52 12.13 -23.40
C ASP A 85 6.47 13.56 -22.81
N ALA A 86 7.34 14.46 -23.31
CA ALA A 86 7.40 15.85 -22.88
C ALA A 86 6.65 16.77 -23.86
N ASP A 87 5.69 17.50 -23.30
CA ASP A 87 4.86 18.59 -23.84
C ASP A 87 3.59 18.23 -24.64
N PRO A 88 2.39 18.49 -24.08
CA PRO A 88 1.14 18.56 -24.84
C PRO A 88 0.99 19.86 -25.67
N THR A 89 1.90 20.83 -25.49
CA THR A 89 1.92 22.14 -26.16
C THR A 89 2.93 22.23 -27.29
N SER A 90 4.00 21.45 -27.21
CA SER A 90 4.85 21.17 -28.36
C SER A 90 4.02 20.32 -29.29
N LYS A 91 3.67 20.86 -30.45
CA LYS A 91 3.24 20.05 -31.58
C LYS A 91 4.37 19.04 -31.79
N ALA A 92 4.23 17.84 -31.21
CA ALA A 92 5.06 16.72 -31.58
C ALA A 92 4.84 16.60 -33.09
N ASP A 93 5.83 17.01 -33.86
CA ASP A 93 5.90 16.71 -35.28
C ASP A 93 5.72 15.20 -35.32
N LYS A 94 4.53 14.75 -35.73
CA LYS A 94 4.20 13.32 -35.78
C LYS A 94 5.21 12.57 -36.66
N ASP A 95 5.92 13.31 -37.51
CA ASP A 95 6.97 12.86 -38.41
C ASP A 95 8.35 12.67 -37.75
N LYS A 96 8.52 12.99 -36.45
CA LYS A 96 9.79 12.80 -35.70
C LYS A 96 9.63 12.06 -34.38
N LEU A 97 8.59 11.22 -34.25
CA LEU A 97 8.50 10.31 -33.11
C LEU A 97 9.64 9.28 -33.18
N SER A 98 10.38 9.13 -32.09
CA SER A 98 11.32 8.04 -31.94
C SER A 98 10.56 6.71 -32.03
N GLU A 99 11.12 5.72 -32.72
CA GLU A 99 10.56 4.35 -32.77
C GLU A 99 10.40 3.75 -31.36
N ASN A 100 11.25 4.18 -30.41
CA ASN A 100 11.19 3.81 -29.01
C ASN A 100 10.56 4.89 -28.11
N GLY A 101 9.98 5.94 -28.69
CA GLY A 101 9.25 6.98 -27.96
C GLY A 101 7.92 6.46 -27.41
N PHE A 102 7.45 7.01 -26.30
CA PHE A 102 6.21 6.56 -25.67
C PHE A 102 4.99 6.72 -26.59
N HIS A 103 4.89 7.84 -27.30
CA HIS A 103 3.77 8.12 -28.21
C HIS A 103 3.80 7.32 -29.53
N SER A 104 4.92 6.67 -29.87
CA SER A 104 5.00 5.76 -31.02
C SER A 104 4.29 4.42 -30.77
N LYS A 105 4.04 4.07 -29.50
CA LYS A 105 3.48 2.77 -29.11
C LYS A 105 1.96 2.71 -29.23
N SER A 106 1.45 1.49 -29.40
CA SER A 106 -0.01 1.26 -29.47
C SER A 106 -0.70 1.70 -28.17
N ILE A 107 -2.01 1.94 -28.26
CA ILE A 107 -2.81 2.36 -27.09
C ILE A 107 -2.74 1.32 -25.97
N LEU A 108 -2.74 0.03 -26.30
CA LEU A 108 -2.64 -1.04 -25.32
C LEU A 108 -1.28 -1.05 -24.62
N GLN A 109 -0.19 -0.82 -25.36
CA GLN A 109 1.15 -0.74 -24.78
C GLN A 109 1.26 0.45 -23.82
N ARG A 110 0.81 1.63 -24.25
CA ARG A 110 0.79 2.83 -23.39
C ARG A 110 -0.07 2.62 -22.15
N SER A 111 -1.27 2.07 -22.32
CA SER A 111 -2.16 1.76 -21.20
C SER A 111 -1.53 0.76 -20.23
N SER A 112 -0.82 -0.26 -20.73
CA SER A 112 -0.09 -1.21 -19.88
C SER A 112 1.01 -0.53 -19.06
N ILE A 113 1.75 0.42 -19.65
CA ILE A 113 2.81 1.16 -18.97
C ILE A 113 2.21 2.04 -17.87
N VAL A 114 1.13 2.78 -18.15
CA VAL A 114 0.46 3.66 -17.17
C VAL A 114 -0.20 2.85 -16.05
N SER A 115 -0.73 1.67 -16.35
CA SER A 115 -1.36 0.82 -15.32
C SER A 115 -0.34 0.07 -14.46
N ALA A 116 0.91 -0.05 -14.93
CA ALA A 116 1.94 -0.83 -14.27
C ALA A 116 2.31 -0.32 -12.87
N GLY A 117 2.34 1.00 -12.65
CA GLY A 117 2.64 1.58 -11.35
C GLY A 117 1.62 1.21 -10.28
N PRO A 118 0.31 1.45 -10.49
CA PRO A 118 -0.73 0.98 -9.58
C PRO A 118 -0.68 -0.54 -9.33
N ILE A 119 -0.50 -1.34 -10.38
CA ILE A 119 -0.42 -2.81 -10.25
C ILE A 119 0.79 -3.22 -9.40
N ALA A 120 1.94 -2.58 -9.57
CA ALA A 120 3.12 -2.83 -8.76
C ALA A 120 2.86 -2.58 -7.27
N ASN A 121 2.10 -1.54 -6.92
CA ASN A 121 1.71 -1.28 -5.53
C ASN A 121 0.72 -2.30 -4.99
N PHE A 122 -0.23 -2.77 -5.81
CA PHE A 122 -1.12 -3.87 -5.40
C PHE A 122 -0.33 -5.16 -5.12
N ILE A 123 0.64 -5.49 -5.97
CA ILE A 123 1.53 -6.65 -5.77
C ILE A 123 2.38 -6.44 -4.51
N LEU A 124 2.96 -5.25 -4.33
CA LEU A 124 3.74 -4.92 -3.13
C LEU A 124 2.91 -5.10 -1.85
N ALA A 125 1.68 -4.57 -1.84
CA ALA A 125 0.77 -4.72 -0.71
C ALA A 125 0.45 -6.19 -0.44
N LEU A 126 0.14 -6.97 -1.48
CA LEU A 126 -0.09 -8.42 -1.35
C LEU A 126 1.11 -9.12 -0.71
N VAL A 127 2.33 -8.85 -1.17
CA VAL A 127 3.56 -9.44 -0.64
C VAL A 127 3.78 -9.04 0.83
N ILE A 128 3.67 -7.74 1.14
CA ILE A 128 3.86 -7.22 2.51
C ILE A 128 2.83 -7.85 3.46
N PHE A 129 1.53 -7.80 3.13
CA PHE A 129 0.50 -8.36 4.00
C PHE A 129 0.62 -9.87 4.14
N THR A 130 0.94 -10.59 3.07
CA THR A 130 1.15 -12.04 3.13
C THR A 130 2.31 -12.37 4.07
N PHE A 131 3.44 -11.67 3.94
CA PHE A 131 4.58 -11.84 4.83
C PHE A 131 4.22 -11.51 6.28
N LEU A 132 3.58 -10.36 6.53
CA LEU A 132 3.18 -9.94 7.87
C LEU A 132 2.24 -10.95 8.54
N TYR A 133 1.23 -11.44 7.82
CA TYR A 133 0.29 -12.43 8.36
C TYR A 133 0.91 -13.80 8.56
N THR A 134 1.92 -14.16 7.75
CA THR A 134 2.62 -15.44 7.91
C THR A 134 3.57 -15.40 9.11
N VAL A 135 4.24 -14.27 9.34
CA VAL A 135 5.22 -14.13 10.43
C VAL A 135 4.57 -13.79 11.78
N ASN A 136 3.57 -12.91 11.80
CA ASN A 136 2.94 -12.43 13.03
C ASN A 136 1.61 -13.16 13.35
N GLY A 137 1.17 -14.03 12.46
CA GLY A 137 -0.15 -14.65 12.54
C GLY A 137 -1.29 -13.66 12.22
N LYS A 138 -2.52 -14.10 12.48
CA LYS A 138 -3.72 -13.26 12.35
C LYS A 138 -4.21 -12.90 13.74
N THR A 139 -4.33 -11.62 14.04
CA THR A 139 -4.99 -11.16 15.27
C THR A 139 -6.48 -11.45 15.16
N THR A 140 -6.98 -12.38 15.96
CA THR A 140 -8.41 -12.68 16.07
C THR A 140 -8.97 -12.11 17.36
N ILE A 141 -10.12 -11.44 17.28
CA ILE A 141 -10.86 -11.04 18.47
C ILE A 141 -11.45 -12.31 19.08
N LEU A 142 -11.00 -12.66 20.28
CA LEU A 142 -11.50 -13.83 20.99
C LEU A 142 -12.99 -13.66 21.33
N PRO A 143 -13.78 -14.74 21.31
CA PRO A 143 -15.22 -14.71 21.61
C PRO A 143 -15.45 -14.65 23.14
N VAL A 144 -15.01 -13.55 23.77
CA VAL A 144 -15.12 -13.34 25.22
C VAL A 144 -16.42 -12.59 25.54
N ILE A 145 -17.10 -12.97 26.62
CA ILE A 145 -18.28 -12.28 27.13
C ILE A 145 -17.84 -11.05 27.92
N GLU A 146 -18.05 -9.86 27.35
CA GLU A 146 -17.69 -8.59 27.99
C GLU A 146 -18.75 -8.12 29.01
N SER A 147 -20.02 -8.35 28.72
CA SER A 147 -21.12 -8.00 29.62
C SER A 147 -22.32 -8.92 29.42
N ILE A 148 -23.13 -9.04 30.47
CA ILE A 148 -24.37 -9.82 30.47
C ILE A 148 -25.50 -8.91 30.96
N GLU A 149 -26.58 -8.86 30.19
CA GLU A 149 -27.77 -8.11 30.57
C GLU A 149 -28.48 -8.79 31.77
N GLU A 150 -28.91 -7.98 32.74
CA GLU A 150 -29.61 -8.48 33.92
C GLU A 150 -30.91 -9.18 33.54
N SER A 151 -31.24 -10.28 34.24
CA SER A 151 -32.44 -11.11 33.99
C SER A 151 -32.53 -11.75 32.58
N SER A 152 -31.44 -11.72 31.80
CA SER A 152 -31.39 -12.34 30.48
C SER A 152 -31.33 -13.88 30.55
N PRO A 153 -31.74 -14.59 29.46
CA PRO A 153 -31.52 -16.03 29.34
C PRO A 153 -30.06 -16.45 29.49
N ALA A 154 -29.11 -15.60 29.08
CA ALA A 154 -27.69 -15.86 29.23
C ALA A 154 -27.27 -15.89 30.71
N MET A 155 -27.75 -14.94 31.53
CA MET A 155 -27.51 -14.94 32.97
C MET A 155 -28.12 -16.16 33.65
N ASN A 156 -29.38 -16.50 33.31
CA ASN A 156 -30.08 -17.67 33.86
C ASN A 156 -29.42 -18.99 33.43
N GLY A 157 -28.81 -19.02 32.24
CA GLY A 157 -28.03 -20.14 31.72
C GLY A 157 -26.65 -20.32 32.37
N GLY A 158 -26.27 -19.45 33.31
CA GLY A 158 -25.04 -19.56 34.07
C GLY A 158 -23.79 -19.02 33.37
N LEU A 159 -23.95 -18.28 32.26
CA LEU A 159 -22.83 -17.60 31.60
C LEU A 159 -22.30 -16.49 32.51
N LYS A 160 -20.99 -16.25 32.44
CA LYS A 160 -20.30 -15.21 33.22
C LYS A 160 -19.50 -14.28 32.32
N VAL A 161 -19.27 -13.07 32.82
CA VAL A 161 -18.27 -12.15 32.24
C VAL A 161 -16.92 -12.86 32.25
N ASP A 162 -16.14 -12.64 31.20
CA ASP A 162 -14.85 -13.27 30.90
C ASP A 162 -14.91 -14.76 30.46
N ASP A 163 -16.09 -15.36 30.35
CA ASP A 163 -16.21 -16.68 29.72
C ASP A 163 -15.82 -16.60 28.23
N VAL A 164 -15.12 -17.63 27.75
CA VAL A 164 -14.75 -17.80 26.33
C VAL A 164 -15.71 -18.78 25.68
N ILE A 165 -16.44 -18.34 24.67
CA ILE A 165 -17.37 -19.20 23.93
C ILE A 165 -16.56 -20.09 22.97
N ILE A 166 -16.41 -21.36 23.31
CA ILE A 166 -15.69 -22.35 22.50
C ILE A 166 -16.56 -23.00 21.40
N SER A 167 -17.88 -23.07 21.61
CA SER A 167 -18.83 -23.66 20.66
C SER A 167 -20.27 -23.21 20.92
N ILE A 168 -21.09 -23.18 19.88
CA ILE A 168 -22.55 -22.97 19.94
C ILE A 168 -23.21 -24.10 19.15
N ASP A 169 -24.12 -24.87 19.78
CA ASP A 169 -24.80 -26.01 19.14
C ASP A 169 -23.84 -26.96 18.40
N GLU A 170 -22.75 -27.36 19.06
CA GLU A 170 -21.66 -28.19 18.52
C GLU A 170 -20.84 -27.57 17.38
N VAL A 171 -21.15 -26.34 16.96
CA VAL A 171 -20.36 -25.58 15.98
C VAL A 171 -19.22 -24.87 16.71
N PRO A 172 -17.94 -25.14 16.38
CA PRO A 172 -16.80 -24.47 17.00
C PRO A 172 -16.77 -22.97 16.70
N ILE A 173 -16.49 -22.17 17.73
CA ILE A 173 -16.32 -20.71 17.63
C ILE A 173 -14.85 -20.38 17.90
N ASN A 174 -14.15 -19.81 16.91
CA ASN A 174 -12.73 -19.49 17.02
C ASN A 174 -12.48 -17.99 17.19
N LYS A 175 -13.45 -17.17 16.81
CA LYS A 175 -13.40 -15.70 16.90
C LYS A 175 -14.80 -15.14 17.14
N PHE A 176 -14.87 -13.95 17.72
CA PHE A 176 -16.13 -13.26 18.01
C PHE A 176 -17.04 -13.13 16.77
N GLY A 177 -16.46 -12.87 15.60
CA GLY A 177 -17.20 -12.76 14.33
C GLY A 177 -17.88 -14.06 13.85
N ASP A 178 -17.57 -15.23 14.43
CA ASP A 178 -18.26 -16.48 14.11
C ASP A 178 -19.66 -16.55 14.77
N ILE A 179 -19.86 -15.86 15.90
CA ILE A 179 -21.09 -15.92 16.68
C ILE A 179 -22.33 -15.45 15.88
N PRO A 180 -22.34 -14.24 15.27
CA PRO A 180 -23.51 -13.80 14.51
C PRO A 180 -23.82 -14.71 13.33
N ARG A 181 -22.77 -15.26 12.68
CA ARG A 181 -22.91 -16.18 11.55
C ARG A 181 -23.60 -17.48 11.95
N VAL A 182 -23.26 -18.06 13.10
CA VAL A 182 -23.88 -19.30 13.60
C VAL A 182 -25.34 -19.05 14.02
N ILE A 183 -25.61 -17.95 14.72
CA ILE A 183 -26.96 -17.61 15.17
C ILE A 183 -27.89 -17.29 13.99
N GLN A 184 -27.41 -16.52 13.00
CA GLN A 184 -28.23 -16.11 11.86
C GLN A 184 -28.61 -17.29 10.95
N LYS A 185 -27.68 -18.22 10.70
CA LYS A 185 -27.95 -19.43 9.90
C LYS A 185 -29.10 -20.27 10.47
N LYS A 186 -29.32 -20.22 11.78
CA LYS A 186 -30.40 -20.95 12.47
C LYS A 186 -31.74 -20.23 12.40
N LYS A 187 -31.76 -18.91 12.27
CA LYS A 187 -33.02 -18.14 12.16
C LYS A 187 -33.75 -18.39 10.84
N ASP A 188 -33.03 -18.86 9.82
CA ASP A 188 -33.55 -19.20 8.49
C ASP A 188 -33.93 -20.69 8.34
N GLN A 189 -33.88 -21.48 9.43
CA GLN A 189 -34.32 -22.88 9.50
C GLN A 189 -35.52 -23.02 10.44
#